data_AF-A0A3M2CQX3-F1
#
_entry.id   AF-A0A3M2CQX3-F1
#
_cell.length_a   1.000
_cell.length_b   1.000
_cell.length_c   1.000
_cell.angle_alpha   90.00
_cell.angle_beta   90.00
_cell.angle_gamma   90.00
#
_symmetry.space_group_name_H-M   'P 1'
#
loop_
_entity.id
_entity.type
_entity.pdbx_description
1 polymer ?
#
loop_
_entity_poly.entity_id
_entity_poly.type
_entity_poly.pdbx_seq_one_letter_code
_entity_poly.pdbx_strand_id
1 'polypeptide(L)'
;MEAKRVFTALSALTTLASTALAIPFDSTAGGPAVATVGSGGDYASLAAAAAAFSAVTPSIEREWTLLITGDLTESSAAYFGNAFGLNGKLIIKPAPATQPVVRFQIPSAPVGIYGDLVIGLTNGAAPGATNDRASNGNYVLDGSNAPGGTSRDLTFMVPPQHDDPMQRVIRIWGDNHGVVIKNLNVLNYDSGLAGHCIGLAAGSVGGVSKSPKNTLIENCHLHAEPIGSSSGFGVESSTSAYGSMLPPDTMSITIRGCQIEAKHRGILLTHNDALIEDNDVLVTSGTATTFTYTGIATSNVVTGNLGTLTIRNNRIRLPNIPTTSPGQGAVGIMVDAATSVAVVEVYNNLIPEMSFSSALPADLVFRAISCTPNANASTHYLIEHNSIRADASTVVTAATAGRAAGVSFLASVSPIGGAQLRNNLIVFREADGNAAAVFLSSGANVGAEGNDIVSPRAIGRVGPTDYLSFSAWQSAGFDSVASGGQSVDPALTTPAWDEDLHFAYKPIAGLATVASSTVHTDVDGDPRPATGALPGADEPVLNAGIADWPLF
;
A
#
# COMPACT_ATOMS: atom_id res chain seq x y z
N MET A 1 31.47 -13.96 -86.29
CA MET A 1 30.60 -14.75 -85.39
C MET A 1 30.82 -14.18 -84.00
N GLU A 2 29.78 -13.55 -83.47
CA GLU A 2 29.81 -12.63 -82.33
C GLU A 2 30.11 -13.30 -80.99
N ALA A 3 30.68 -12.48 -80.11
CA ALA A 3 30.99 -12.75 -78.72
C ALA A 3 29.74 -12.85 -77.84
N LYS A 4 29.83 -13.61 -76.74
CA LYS A 4 29.16 -13.27 -75.47
C LYS A 4 29.87 -13.94 -74.29
N ARG A 5 30.75 -13.15 -73.64
CA ARG A 5 31.20 -13.40 -72.26
C ARG A 5 30.07 -12.91 -71.34
N VAL A 6 29.53 -13.81 -70.54
CA VAL A 6 28.54 -13.47 -69.50
C VAL A 6 29.31 -12.95 -68.29
N PHE A 7 29.16 -11.66 -68.01
CA PHE A 7 29.54 -11.05 -66.74
C PHE A 7 28.42 -11.29 -65.74
N THR A 8 28.71 -12.02 -64.67
CA THR A 8 27.83 -12.15 -63.51
C THR A 8 28.15 -10.99 -62.56
N ALA A 9 27.31 -9.95 -62.58
CA ALA A 9 27.36 -8.88 -61.60
C ALA A 9 26.62 -9.34 -60.34
N LEU A 10 27.38 -9.64 -59.29
CA LEU A 10 26.85 -9.89 -57.95
C LEU A 10 26.50 -8.54 -57.32
N SER A 11 25.24 -8.14 -57.41
CA SER A 11 24.71 -6.97 -56.71
C SER A 11 24.59 -7.28 -55.22
N ALA A 12 25.56 -6.81 -54.43
CA ALA A 12 25.46 -6.73 -52.99
C ALA A 12 24.34 -5.73 -52.62
N LEU A 13 23.19 -6.25 -52.21
CA LEU A 13 22.14 -5.45 -51.59
C LEU A 13 22.61 -5.11 -50.17
N THR A 14 23.35 -4.03 -50.02
CA THR A 14 23.59 -3.41 -48.72
C THR A 14 22.25 -2.88 -48.21
N THR A 15 21.61 -3.64 -47.32
CA THR A 15 20.60 -3.11 -46.41
C THR A 15 21.27 -2.04 -45.55
N LEU A 16 21.17 -0.78 -45.97
CA LEU A 16 21.40 0.35 -45.08
C LEU A 16 20.35 0.25 -43.97
N ALA A 17 20.75 -0.25 -42.81
CA ALA A 17 20.03 0.01 -41.58
C ALA A 17 20.04 1.53 -41.42
N SER A 18 18.90 2.19 -41.65
CA SER A 18 18.74 3.59 -41.31
C SER A 18 18.91 3.71 -39.81
N THR A 19 20.08 4.16 -39.36
CA THR A 19 20.25 4.65 -37.99
C THR A 19 19.44 5.94 -37.92
N ALA A 20 18.15 5.83 -37.60
CA ALA A 20 17.39 6.98 -37.16
C ALA A 20 18.17 7.58 -35.99
N LEU A 21 18.61 8.83 -36.15
CA LEU A 21 19.25 9.55 -35.06
C LEU A 21 18.19 9.71 -33.97
N ALA A 22 18.52 9.32 -32.75
CA ALA A 22 17.66 9.50 -31.59
C ALA A 22 17.14 10.94 -31.56
N ILE A 23 15.82 11.14 -31.41
CA ILE A 23 15.29 12.46 -31.08
C ILE A 23 15.82 12.80 -29.67
N PRO A 24 16.74 13.78 -29.55
CA PRO A 24 17.28 14.12 -28.25
C PRO A 24 16.20 14.81 -27.43
N PHE A 25 16.12 14.48 -26.15
CA PHE A 25 15.52 15.42 -25.21
C PHE A 25 16.25 16.77 -25.34
N ASP A 26 15.51 17.87 -25.24
CA ASP A 26 16.10 19.20 -25.35
C ASP A 26 15.49 20.18 -24.36
N SER A 27 16.16 21.33 -24.25
CA SER A 27 15.77 22.45 -23.41
C SER A 27 14.93 23.49 -24.17
N THR A 28 14.32 23.11 -25.30
CA THR A 28 13.49 24.05 -26.05
C THR A 28 12.09 24.15 -25.47
N ALA A 29 11.57 25.37 -25.38
CA ALA A 29 10.16 25.57 -25.12
C ALA A 29 9.35 25.22 -26.38
N GLY A 30 8.16 24.64 -26.20
CA GLY A 30 7.31 24.25 -27.32
C GLY A 30 6.14 23.39 -26.88
N GLY A 31 5.39 22.88 -27.87
CA GLY A 31 4.33 21.90 -27.62
C GLY A 31 4.90 20.54 -27.17
N PRO A 32 4.00 19.61 -26.76
CA PRO A 32 4.39 18.26 -26.37
C PRO A 32 5.25 17.56 -27.43
N ALA A 33 6.25 16.82 -26.97
CA ALA A 33 7.15 16.04 -27.80
C ALA A 33 7.12 14.56 -27.42
N VAL A 34 7.51 13.71 -28.36
CA VAL A 34 7.52 12.25 -28.19
C VAL A 34 8.90 11.71 -28.48
N ALA A 35 9.38 10.81 -27.62
CA ALA A 35 10.53 9.96 -27.84
C ALA A 35 10.12 8.50 -27.66
N THR A 36 10.83 7.57 -28.28
CA THR A 36 10.53 6.14 -28.27
C THR A 36 11.68 5.31 -27.71
N VAL A 37 11.35 4.24 -26.99
CA VAL A 37 12.31 3.27 -26.45
C VAL A 37 11.98 1.87 -26.93
N GLY A 38 12.98 1.17 -27.47
CA GLY A 38 12.85 -0.19 -27.96
C GLY A 38 13.52 -0.37 -29.32
N SER A 39 13.47 -1.59 -29.85
CA SER A 39 14.08 -1.93 -31.13
C SER A 39 13.58 -1.00 -32.26
N GLY A 40 14.49 -0.24 -32.86
CA GLY A 40 14.17 0.72 -33.93
C GLY A 40 13.57 2.05 -33.46
N GLY A 41 13.47 2.29 -32.14
CA GLY A 41 13.10 3.59 -31.56
C GLY A 41 14.29 4.54 -31.38
N ASP A 42 14.04 5.69 -30.77
CA ASP A 42 15.05 6.73 -30.50
C ASP A 42 16.13 6.23 -29.52
N TYR A 43 15.73 5.45 -28.53
CA TYR A 43 16.64 4.88 -27.53
C TYR A 43 16.51 3.35 -27.51
N ALA A 44 17.63 2.65 -27.47
CA ALA A 44 17.63 1.18 -27.40
C ALA A 44 17.20 0.64 -26.02
N SER A 45 17.32 1.46 -24.96
CA SER A 45 17.00 1.08 -23.58
C SER A 45 16.46 2.28 -22.79
N LEU A 46 15.76 2.02 -21.70
CA LEU A 46 15.30 3.03 -20.75
C LEU A 46 16.48 3.71 -20.07
N ALA A 47 17.55 2.96 -19.74
CA ALA A 47 18.75 3.56 -19.16
C ALA A 47 19.38 4.60 -20.11
N ALA A 48 19.38 4.34 -21.43
CA ALA A 48 19.88 5.30 -22.42
C ALA A 48 18.99 6.55 -22.53
N ALA A 49 17.67 6.37 -22.53
CA ALA A 49 16.72 7.48 -22.51
C ALA A 49 16.86 8.32 -21.24
N ALA A 50 17.01 7.67 -20.08
CA ALA A 50 17.21 8.33 -18.79
C ALA A 50 18.50 9.14 -18.74
N ALA A 51 19.60 8.61 -19.27
CA ALA A 51 20.87 9.33 -19.37
C ALA A 51 20.75 10.58 -20.27
N ALA A 52 20.07 10.46 -21.42
CA ALA A 52 19.84 11.59 -22.32
C ALA A 52 18.95 12.66 -21.68
N PHE A 53 17.85 12.24 -21.04
CA PHE A 53 16.96 13.12 -20.29
C PHE A 53 17.70 13.88 -19.18
N SER A 54 18.47 13.16 -18.35
CA SER A 54 19.19 13.71 -17.21
C SER A 54 20.38 14.59 -17.59
N ALA A 55 20.82 14.56 -18.86
CA ALA A 55 21.89 15.39 -19.39
C ALA A 55 21.39 16.74 -19.96
N VAL A 56 20.07 16.95 -20.11
CA VAL A 56 19.54 18.19 -20.67
C VAL A 56 19.83 19.37 -19.75
N THR A 57 20.33 20.46 -20.33
CA THR A 57 20.61 21.73 -19.64
C THR A 57 19.97 22.93 -20.37
N PRO A 58 19.48 23.96 -19.65
CA PRO A 58 19.45 24.06 -18.19
C PRO A 58 18.32 23.24 -17.53
N SER A 59 17.27 22.92 -18.28
CA SER A 59 16.09 22.21 -17.77
C SER A 59 15.28 21.59 -18.91
N ILE A 60 14.30 20.75 -18.57
CA ILE A 60 13.25 20.30 -19.48
C ILE A 60 12.14 21.36 -19.53
N GLU A 61 11.95 21.98 -20.70
CA GLU A 61 11.08 23.17 -20.85
C GLU A 61 9.70 22.86 -21.47
N ARG A 62 9.46 21.61 -21.87
CA ARG A 62 8.20 21.13 -22.49
C ARG A 62 7.83 19.73 -22.00
N GLU A 63 6.58 19.34 -22.23
CA GLU A 63 6.13 17.97 -21.95
C GLU A 63 6.77 16.98 -22.94
N TRP A 64 7.35 15.92 -22.40
CA TRP A 64 7.88 14.79 -23.14
C TRP A 64 7.11 13.52 -22.79
N THR A 65 6.66 12.81 -23.81
CA THR A 65 6.15 11.45 -23.68
C THR A 65 7.19 10.46 -24.19
N LEU A 66 7.70 9.61 -23.30
CA LEU A 66 8.58 8.50 -23.62
C LEU A 66 7.73 7.23 -23.82
N LEU A 67 7.60 6.80 -25.07
CA LEU A 67 6.81 5.63 -25.44
C LEU A 67 7.69 4.37 -25.49
N ILE A 68 7.34 3.37 -24.68
CA ILE A 68 7.98 2.04 -24.74
C ILE A 68 7.28 1.24 -25.84
N THR A 69 8.02 0.89 -26.90
CA THR A 69 7.45 0.30 -28.13
C THR A 69 7.43 -1.22 -28.14
N GLY A 70 8.17 -1.86 -27.23
CA GLY A 70 8.22 -3.32 -27.10
C GLY A 70 8.97 -3.75 -25.83
N ASP A 71 9.12 -5.05 -25.66
CA ASP A 71 9.84 -5.63 -24.52
C ASP A 71 11.30 -5.15 -24.46
N LEU A 72 11.76 -4.89 -23.23
CA LEU A 72 13.12 -4.46 -22.94
C LEU A 72 13.78 -5.40 -21.93
N THR A 73 15.10 -5.50 -22.00
CA THR A 73 15.93 -6.08 -20.95
C THR A 73 17.00 -5.06 -20.59
N GLU A 74 16.93 -4.56 -19.37
CA GLU A 74 17.81 -3.54 -18.83
C GLU A 74 18.90 -4.20 -17.99
N SER A 75 20.16 -4.01 -18.37
CA SER A 75 21.32 -4.41 -17.56
C SER A 75 21.83 -3.29 -16.63
N SER A 76 21.13 -2.15 -16.62
CA SER A 76 21.49 -0.93 -15.90
C SER A 76 20.23 -0.23 -15.42
N ALA A 77 20.30 0.42 -14.26
CA ALA A 77 19.20 1.22 -13.75
C ALA A 77 18.98 2.51 -14.58
N ALA A 78 17.72 2.94 -14.66
CA ALA A 78 17.29 4.14 -15.34
C ALA A 78 17.06 5.28 -14.34
N TYR A 79 17.95 6.28 -14.34
CA TYR A 79 17.91 7.43 -13.45
C TYR A 79 17.36 8.67 -14.16
N PHE A 80 16.10 9.02 -13.89
CA PHE A 80 15.43 10.19 -14.41
C PHE A 80 15.48 11.34 -13.39
N GLY A 81 16.38 12.29 -13.62
CA GLY A 81 16.49 13.50 -12.83
C GLY A 81 16.81 14.69 -13.71
N ASN A 82 15.96 15.72 -13.70
CA ASN A 82 16.29 17.00 -14.30
C ASN A 82 15.59 18.15 -13.54
N ALA A 83 16.06 19.37 -13.75
CA ALA A 83 15.26 20.55 -13.51
C ALA A 83 14.14 20.65 -14.56
N PHE A 84 13.04 21.29 -14.18
CA PHE A 84 11.92 21.53 -15.07
C PHE A 84 11.61 23.03 -15.15
N GLY A 85 11.36 23.49 -16.37
CA GLY A 85 10.74 24.78 -16.63
C GLY A 85 9.23 24.74 -16.39
N LEU A 86 8.56 25.86 -16.66
CA LEU A 86 7.12 26.03 -16.35
C LEU A 86 6.22 24.98 -17.00
N ASN A 87 6.57 24.51 -18.19
CA ASN A 87 5.80 23.50 -18.95
C ASN A 87 6.51 22.14 -19.01
N GLY A 88 7.61 21.98 -18.28
CA GLY A 88 8.41 20.76 -18.30
C GLY A 88 7.67 19.59 -17.67
N LYS A 89 7.68 18.42 -18.33
CA LYS A 89 7.07 17.20 -17.78
C LYS A 89 7.62 15.97 -18.49
N LEU A 90 7.69 14.85 -17.78
CA LEU A 90 8.02 13.55 -18.32
C LEU A 90 6.88 12.57 -18.06
N ILE A 91 6.34 11.99 -19.13
CA ILE A 91 5.36 10.91 -19.11
C ILE A 91 6.04 9.67 -19.68
N ILE A 92 6.14 8.59 -18.91
CA ILE A 92 6.60 7.29 -19.41
C ILE A 92 5.38 6.39 -19.52
N LYS A 93 5.11 5.87 -20.72
CA LYS A 93 3.94 5.02 -20.99
C LYS A 93 4.17 4.05 -22.15
N PRO A 94 3.38 2.97 -22.29
CA PRO A 94 3.50 2.10 -23.45
C PRO A 94 3.02 2.83 -24.71
N ALA A 95 3.60 2.45 -25.86
CA ALA A 95 3.10 2.87 -27.15
C ALA A 95 1.64 2.39 -27.37
N PRO A 96 0.83 3.09 -28.18
CA PRO A 96 -0.54 2.67 -28.44
C PRO A 96 -0.65 1.21 -28.91
N ALA A 97 -1.60 0.48 -28.35
CA ALA A 97 -1.87 -0.93 -28.64
C ALA A 97 -0.69 -1.91 -28.38
N THR A 98 0.33 -1.51 -27.62
CA THR A 98 1.39 -2.43 -27.15
C THR A 98 1.19 -2.78 -25.68
N GLN A 99 1.80 -3.90 -25.25
CA GLN A 99 1.83 -4.32 -23.85
C GLN A 99 3.27 -4.71 -23.45
N PRO A 100 4.20 -3.74 -23.36
CA PRO A 100 5.60 -4.03 -23.19
C PRO A 100 5.94 -4.50 -21.78
N VAL A 101 6.88 -5.45 -21.70
CA VAL A 101 7.50 -5.89 -20.45
C VAL A 101 8.96 -5.43 -20.41
N VAL A 102 9.28 -4.61 -19.41
CA VAL A 102 10.63 -4.17 -19.10
C VAL A 102 11.19 -5.04 -17.99
N ARG A 103 12.22 -5.83 -18.31
CA ARG A 103 12.89 -6.73 -17.37
C ARG A 103 14.18 -6.09 -16.89
N PHE A 104 14.30 -5.85 -15.59
CA PHE A 104 15.53 -5.41 -14.96
C PHE A 104 16.35 -6.62 -14.55
N GLN A 105 17.58 -6.69 -15.07
CA GLN A 105 18.54 -7.73 -14.77
C GLN A 105 19.87 -7.07 -14.41
N ILE A 106 19.86 -6.28 -13.33
CA ILE A 106 21.01 -5.47 -12.96
C ILE A 106 22.03 -6.34 -12.23
N PRO A 107 23.31 -6.39 -12.68
CA PRO A 107 24.30 -7.30 -12.12
C PRO A 107 24.97 -6.81 -10.84
N SER A 108 24.82 -5.52 -10.48
CA SER A 108 25.52 -4.92 -9.35
C SER A 108 24.82 -3.68 -8.80
N ALA A 109 24.75 -3.56 -7.47
CA ALA A 109 24.30 -2.36 -6.78
C ALA A 109 25.22 -1.16 -7.06
N PRO A 110 24.66 0.05 -7.26
CA PRO A 110 25.46 1.26 -7.21
C PRO A 110 25.92 1.53 -5.77
N VAL A 111 26.80 2.52 -5.59
CA VAL A 111 27.26 2.94 -4.25
C VAL A 111 26.19 3.73 -3.50
N GLY A 112 25.24 4.36 -4.21
CA GLY A 112 24.25 5.28 -3.65
C GLY A 112 22.85 4.72 -3.53
N ILE A 113 21.92 5.25 -4.32
CA ILE A 113 20.48 4.93 -4.23
C ILE A 113 20.16 3.61 -4.95
N TYR A 114 19.38 2.75 -4.32
CA TYR A 114 18.94 1.50 -4.92
C TYR A 114 17.55 1.63 -5.53
N GLY A 115 17.44 1.28 -6.81
CA GLY A 115 16.20 1.25 -7.58
C GLY A 115 16.47 1.02 -9.06
N ASP A 116 15.63 0.22 -9.71
CA ASP A 116 15.77 -0.09 -11.13
C ASP A 116 15.37 1.10 -12.02
N LEU A 117 14.22 1.70 -11.72
CA LEU A 117 13.76 2.97 -12.28
C LEU A 117 13.69 3.99 -11.14
N VAL A 118 14.54 5.02 -11.22
CA VAL A 118 14.68 6.04 -10.17
C VAL A 118 14.23 7.40 -10.69
N ILE A 119 13.32 8.04 -9.95
CA ILE A 119 12.87 9.40 -10.15
C ILE A 119 13.57 10.32 -9.14
N GLY A 120 14.12 11.43 -9.63
CA GLY A 120 14.66 12.50 -8.81
C GLY A 120 16.18 12.55 -8.70
N LEU A 121 16.88 11.62 -9.35
CA LEU A 121 18.35 11.55 -9.36
C LEU A 121 18.85 11.37 -10.78
N THR A 122 20.00 11.98 -11.10
CA THR A 122 20.63 11.86 -12.44
C THR A 122 21.47 10.59 -12.60
N ASN A 123 21.81 9.92 -11.51
CA ASN A 123 22.61 8.68 -11.49
C ASN A 123 22.48 7.95 -10.14
N GLY A 124 23.08 6.76 -10.05
CA GLY A 124 23.09 5.92 -8.84
C GLY A 124 24.10 6.31 -7.75
N ALA A 125 24.84 7.40 -7.90
CA ALA A 125 25.75 7.85 -6.84
C ALA A 125 24.97 8.26 -5.58
N ALA A 126 25.65 8.37 -4.44
CA ALA A 126 25.02 8.87 -3.22
C ALA A 126 24.37 10.24 -3.49
N PRO A 127 23.14 10.48 -3.01
CA PRO A 127 22.45 11.74 -3.25
C PRO A 127 23.26 12.94 -2.73
N GLY A 128 23.40 13.96 -3.58
CA GLY A 128 24.16 15.16 -3.32
C GLY A 128 23.79 16.29 -4.26
N ALA A 129 24.33 17.49 -4.05
CA ALA A 129 23.96 18.69 -4.81
C ALA A 129 24.15 18.54 -6.34
N THR A 130 25.02 17.62 -6.77
CA THR A 130 25.35 17.39 -8.18
C THR A 130 24.36 16.47 -8.90
N ASN A 131 23.65 15.58 -8.20
CA ASN A 131 22.72 14.62 -8.80
C ASN A 131 21.28 14.70 -8.27
N ASP A 132 21.02 15.40 -7.16
CA ASP A 132 19.69 15.67 -6.62
C ASP A 132 18.90 16.63 -7.53
N ARG A 133 17.72 16.19 -7.98
CA ARG A 133 16.86 16.94 -8.91
C ARG A 133 15.43 16.92 -8.40
N ALA A 134 15.06 18.00 -7.73
CA ALA A 134 13.70 18.22 -7.23
C ALA A 134 12.71 18.50 -8.37
N SER A 135 11.45 18.13 -8.16
CA SER A 135 10.35 18.41 -9.09
C SER A 135 9.02 18.56 -8.34
N ASN A 136 8.01 19.11 -9.01
CA ASN A 136 6.67 19.27 -8.45
C ASN A 136 5.59 19.02 -9.51
N GLY A 137 5.09 17.79 -9.58
CA GLY A 137 4.06 17.37 -10.53
C GLY A 137 4.57 17.06 -11.93
N ASN A 138 5.88 16.92 -12.12
CA ASN A 138 6.50 16.82 -13.44
C ASN A 138 6.75 15.37 -13.91
N TYR A 139 6.52 14.35 -13.07
CA TYR A 139 6.72 12.94 -13.45
C TYR A 139 5.43 12.14 -13.41
N VAL A 140 5.16 11.42 -14.49
CA VAL A 140 4.04 10.48 -14.62
C VAL A 140 4.54 9.17 -15.20
N LEU A 141 4.27 8.06 -14.50
CA LEU A 141 4.34 6.71 -15.04
C LEU A 141 2.90 6.23 -15.23
N ASP A 142 2.50 6.00 -16.49
CA ASP A 142 1.14 5.59 -16.86
C ASP A 142 1.19 4.34 -17.70
N GLY A 143 0.72 3.21 -17.17
CA GLY A 143 0.78 1.95 -17.89
C GLY A 143 -0.35 1.68 -18.87
N SER A 144 -1.29 2.60 -19.07
CA SER A 144 -2.34 2.46 -20.10
C SER A 144 -1.83 2.82 -21.50
N ASN A 145 -2.04 1.93 -22.48
CA ASN A 145 -1.72 2.21 -23.89
C ASN A 145 -2.82 3.03 -24.61
N ALA A 146 -3.96 3.26 -23.95
CA ALA A 146 -5.05 4.08 -24.46
C ALA A 146 -5.05 5.49 -23.84
N PRO A 147 -5.37 6.55 -24.61
CA PRO A 147 -5.57 7.89 -24.07
C PRO A 147 -6.66 7.90 -22.99
N GLY A 148 -6.31 8.30 -21.76
CA GLY A 148 -7.24 8.32 -20.63
C GLY A 148 -7.70 6.93 -20.16
N GLY A 149 -7.10 5.85 -20.67
CA GLY A 149 -7.45 4.49 -20.25
C GLY A 149 -6.95 4.14 -18.85
N THR A 150 -7.44 3.02 -18.35
CA THR A 150 -7.14 2.44 -17.03
C THR A 150 -6.54 1.03 -17.12
N SER A 151 -6.20 0.57 -18.32
CA SER A 151 -5.59 -0.74 -18.55
C SER A 151 -4.15 -0.79 -18.03
N ARG A 152 -3.73 -1.96 -17.54
CA ARG A 152 -2.36 -2.21 -17.05
C ARG A 152 -1.50 -2.85 -18.15
N ASP A 153 -1.18 -2.09 -19.19
CA ASP A 153 -0.49 -2.60 -20.38
C ASP A 153 1.05 -2.57 -20.27
N LEU A 154 1.61 -1.76 -19.38
CA LEU A 154 3.06 -1.70 -19.16
C LEU A 154 3.45 -2.45 -17.88
N THR A 155 4.45 -3.32 -18.02
CA THR A 155 5.01 -4.07 -16.90
C THR A 155 6.47 -3.68 -16.67
N PHE A 156 6.78 -3.28 -15.43
CA PHE A 156 8.14 -3.19 -14.92
C PHE A 156 8.40 -4.38 -14.00
N MET A 157 9.48 -5.13 -14.23
CA MET A 157 9.74 -6.30 -13.40
C MET A 157 11.21 -6.66 -13.16
N VAL A 158 11.47 -7.25 -12.00
CA VAL A 158 12.61 -8.15 -11.80
C VAL A 158 12.13 -9.57 -12.10
N PRO A 159 12.75 -10.28 -13.06
CA PRO A 159 12.30 -11.62 -13.45
C PRO A 159 12.58 -12.66 -12.37
N PRO A 160 11.82 -13.77 -12.35
CA PRO A 160 12.11 -14.91 -11.47
C PRO A 160 13.54 -15.40 -11.64
N GLN A 161 14.16 -15.86 -10.55
CA GLN A 161 15.51 -16.46 -10.53
C GLN A 161 16.64 -15.49 -10.90
N HIS A 162 16.37 -14.19 -10.98
CA HIS A 162 17.40 -13.16 -11.03
C HIS A 162 17.65 -12.61 -9.63
N ASP A 163 18.92 -12.35 -9.29
CA ASP A 163 19.32 -11.68 -8.05
C ASP A 163 19.54 -10.21 -8.40
N ASP A 164 18.52 -9.38 -8.16
CA ASP A 164 18.60 -7.94 -8.42
C ASP A 164 19.03 -7.19 -7.15
N PRO A 165 20.24 -6.61 -7.11
CA PRO A 165 20.71 -5.94 -5.92
C PRO A 165 20.07 -4.55 -5.69
N MET A 166 19.20 -4.05 -6.58
CA MET A 166 18.46 -2.80 -6.38
C MET A 166 17.33 -2.93 -5.37
N GLN A 167 16.81 -4.13 -5.14
CA GLN A 167 15.67 -4.44 -4.27
C GLN A 167 14.34 -3.76 -4.65
N ARG A 168 14.31 -2.66 -5.40
CA ARG A 168 13.14 -1.83 -5.70
C ARG A 168 13.00 -1.62 -7.19
N VAL A 169 11.86 -1.99 -7.74
CA VAL A 169 11.60 -1.77 -9.17
C VAL A 169 11.44 -0.28 -9.48
N ILE A 170 10.67 0.44 -8.67
CA ILE A 170 10.50 1.90 -8.81
C ILE A 170 10.91 2.59 -7.52
N ARG A 171 11.69 3.66 -7.66
CA ARG A 171 12.20 4.47 -6.54
C ARG A 171 11.92 5.95 -6.77
N ILE A 172 11.26 6.60 -5.80
CA ILE A 172 11.09 8.06 -5.79
C ILE A 172 12.00 8.64 -4.71
N TRP A 173 12.88 9.57 -5.09
CA TRP A 173 13.82 10.22 -4.20
C TRP A 173 13.46 11.66 -3.87
N GLY A 174 13.59 12.04 -2.60
CA GLY A 174 13.74 13.44 -2.17
C GLY A 174 12.56 14.35 -2.51
N ASP A 175 12.83 15.63 -2.79
CA ASP A 175 11.80 16.66 -3.10
C ASP A 175 11.22 16.50 -4.51
N ASN A 176 10.79 15.29 -4.84
CA ASN A 176 10.00 14.99 -6.03
C ASN A 176 8.55 14.84 -5.60
N HIS A 177 7.85 15.97 -5.64
CA HIS A 177 6.47 16.06 -5.23
C HIS A 177 5.54 15.81 -6.41
N GLY A 178 4.31 15.38 -6.17
CA GLY A 178 3.28 15.23 -7.21
C GLY A 178 3.57 14.12 -8.23
N VAL A 179 4.44 13.17 -7.91
CA VAL A 179 4.72 12.02 -8.80
C VAL A 179 3.47 11.16 -8.91
N VAL A 180 3.09 10.80 -10.14
CA VAL A 180 1.95 9.92 -10.41
C VAL A 180 2.46 8.60 -10.96
N ILE A 181 2.09 7.50 -10.32
CA ILE A 181 2.30 6.12 -10.78
C ILE A 181 0.93 5.48 -10.91
N LYS A 182 0.50 5.16 -12.13
CA LYS A 182 -0.83 4.60 -12.33
C LYS A 182 -0.91 3.57 -13.43
N ASN A 183 -1.92 2.71 -13.33
CA ASN A 183 -2.26 1.74 -14.37
C ASN A 183 -1.08 0.81 -14.73
N LEU A 184 -0.22 0.46 -13.78
CA LEU A 184 0.99 -0.32 -14.04
C LEU A 184 0.91 -1.73 -13.46
N ASN A 185 1.65 -2.66 -14.08
CA ASN A 185 2.11 -3.85 -13.37
C ASN A 185 3.55 -3.61 -12.89
N VAL A 186 3.79 -3.79 -11.60
CA VAL A 186 5.13 -3.71 -10.99
C VAL A 186 5.38 -5.01 -10.26
N LEU A 187 6.23 -5.87 -10.82
CA LEU A 187 6.40 -7.24 -10.36
C LEU A 187 7.84 -7.48 -9.92
N ASN A 188 8.04 -7.89 -8.68
CA ASN A 188 9.36 -8.17 -8.13
C ASN A 188 9.44 -9.62 -7.64
N TYR A 189 10.08 -10.46 -8.47
CA TYR A 189 10.33 -11.87 -8.19
C TYR A 189 11.80 -12.13 -7.79
N ASP A 190 12.52 -11.09 -7.32
CA ASP A 190 13.93 -11.16 -6.95
C ASP A 190 14.25 -12.41 -6.12
N SER A 191 15.35 -13.08 -6.44
CA SER A 191 15.78 -14.32 -5.80
C SER A 191 16.91 -14.17 -4.79
N GLY A 192 17.48 -12.96 -4.68
CA GLY A 192 18.58 -12.67 -3.76
C GLY A 192 18.11 -12.21 -2.39
N LEU A 193 17.88 -10.89 -2.25
CA LEU A 193 17.79 -10.22 -0.96
C LEU A 193 16.36 -9.92 -0.52
N ALA A 194 15.75 -8.90 -1.07
CA ALA A 194 14.44 -8.38 -0.69
C ALA A 194 13.83 -7.74 -1.93
N GLY A 195 12.54 -8.00 -2.16
CA GLY A 195 11.86 -7.58 -3.39
C GLY A 195 10.72 -6.61 -3.07
N HIS A 196 10.90 -5.35 -3.42
CA HIS A 196 9.91 -4.30 -3.24
C HIS A 196 9.46 -3.76 -4.61
N CYS A 197 8.18 -3.43 -4.74
CA CYS A 197 7.67 -2.83 -5.99
C CYS A 197 8.00 -1.33 -6.04
N ILE A 198 7.48 -0.54 -5.09
CA ILE A 198 7.63 0.92 -5.07
C ILE A 198 8.24 1.37 -3.74
N GLY A 199 9.37 2.07 -3.83
CA GLY A 199 10.05 2.66 -2.68
C GLY A 199 10.02 4.19 -2.67
N LEU A 200 9.58 4.77 -1.56
CA LEU A 200 9.59 6.20 -1.28
C LEU A 200 10.80 6.54 -0.39
N ALA A 201 11.72 7.36 -0.88
CA ALA A 201 12.98 7.64 -0.19
C ALA A 201 13.08 9.09 0.23
N ALA A 202 13.27 9.32 1.53
CA ALA A 202 13.65 10.60 2.10
C ALA A 202 15.13 10.62 2.49
N GLY A 203 15.74 11.79 2.65
CA GLY A 203 17.14 11.93 3.01
C GLY A 203 17.55 13.37 3.33
N SER A 204 18.84 13.65 3.37
CA SER A 204 19.36 15.02 3.41
C SER A 204 20.43 15.26 2.36
N VAL A 205 20.35 16.42 1.74
CA VAL A 205 21.36 16.94 0.82
C VAL A 205 21.79 18.31 1.32
N GLY A 206 23.07 18.47 1.63
CA GLY A 206 23.61 19.73 2.13
C GLY A 206 23.03 20.17 3.49
N GLY A 207 22.54 19.24 4.31
CA GLY A 207 21.90 19.54 5.60
C GLY A 207 20.41 19.88 5.49
N VAL A 208 19.84 19.90 4.28
CA VAL A 208 18.42 20.13 4.04
C VAL A 208 17.72 18.80 3.90
N SER A 209 16.68 18.58 4.69
CA SER A 209 15.85 17.37 4.60
C SER A 209 15.05 17.37 3.30
N LYS A 210 14.90 16.18 2.71
CA LYS A 210 14.27 15.92 1.42
C LYS A 210 13.26 14.79 1.55
N SER A 211 12.02 14.99 1.09
CA SER A 211 10.98 13.96 1.19
C SER A 211 9.92 14.06 0.07
N PRO A 212 9.48 12.92 -0.50
CA PRO A 212 8.41 12.92 -1.48
C PRO A 212 7.08 13.35 -0.85
N LYS A 213 6.31 14.17 -1.56
CA LYS A 213 5.00 14.68 -1.12
C LYS A 213 4.00 14.64 -2.25
N ASN A 214 2.73 14.53 -1.93
CA ASN A 214 1.60 14.48 -2.86
C ASN A 214 1.78 13.39 -3.94
N THR A 215 2.39 12.26 -3.58
CA THR A 215 2.57 11.14 -4.53
C THR A 215 1.25 10.40 -4.66
N LEU A 216 0.86 10.06 -5.89
CA LEU A 216 -0.31 9.24 -6.20
C LEU A 216 0.14 7.90 -6.77
N ILE A 217 -0.27 6.81 -6.14
CA ILE A 217 -0.16 5.44 -6.64
C ILE A 217 -1.58 4.93 -6.86
N GLU A 218 -1.99 4.68 -8.10
CA GLU A 218 -3.38 4.41 -8.44
C GLU A 218 -3.53 3.25 -9.41
N ASN A 219 -4.50 2.37 -9.17
CA ASN A 219 -4.88 1.32 -10.11
C ASN A 219 -3.67 0.48 -10.60
N CYS A 220 -2.75 0.15 -9.70
CA CYS A 220 -1.59 -0.67 -10.01
C CYS A 220 -1.78 -2.11 -9.53
N HIS A 221 -1.11 -3.03 -10.22
CA HIS A 221 -0.85 -4.37 -9.70
C HIS A 221 0.58 -4.41 -9.15
N LEU A 222 0.72 -4.58 -7.85
CA LEU A 222 2.00 -4.64 -7.16
C LEU A 222 2.20 -6.06 -6.63
N HIS A 223 3.15 -6.79 -7.21
CA HIS A 223 3.46 -8.16 -6.80
C HIS A 223 4.89 -8.23 -6.28
N ALA A 224 5.03 -8.32 -4.96
CA ALA A 224 6.30 -8.29 -4.22
C ALA A 224 6.52 -9.62 -3.49
N GLU A 225 6.63 -10.71 -4.25
CA GLU A 225 6.89 -12.07 -3.76
C GLU A 225 8.26 -12.59 -4.23
N PRO A 226 9.37 -12.02 -3.73
CA PRO A 226 10.71 -12.45 -4.09
C PRO A 226 10.94 -13.93 -3.75
N ILE A 227 11.55 -14.68 -4.68
CA ILE A 227 11.76 -16.14 -4.58
C ILE A 227 13.01 -16.45 -3.76
N GLY A 228 12.88 -16.80 -2.49
CA GLY A 228 14.03 -17.15 -1.63
C GLY A 228 14.39 -16.07 -0.61
N SER A 229 13.88 -14.86 -0.79
CA SER A 229 13.84 -13.84 0.28
C SER A 229 12.70 -14.11 1.27
N SER A 230 12.84 -13.57 2.48
CA SER A 230 11.78 -13.51 3.48
C SER A 230 11.07 -12.16 3.57
N SER A 231 11.48 -11.16 2.78
CA SER A 231 10.94 -9.80 2.85
C SER A 231 10.58 -9.27 1.46
N GLY A 232 9.34 -8.83 1.30
CA GLY A 232 8.86 -8.14 0.11
C GLY A 232 7.72 -7.20 0.42
N PHE A 233 7.75 -6.01 -0.19
CA PHE A 233 6.80 -4.92 0.06
C PHE A 233 6.16 -4.40 -1.23
N GLY A 234 4.84 -4.21 -1.22
CA GLY A 234 4.16 -3.54 -2.33
C GLY A 234 4.58 -2.07 -2.41
N VAL A 235 4.32 -1.32 -1.34
CA VAL A 235 4.81 0.06 -1.20
C VAL A 235 5.54 0.21 0.12
N GLU A 236 6.73 0.80 0.09
CA GLU A 236 7.46 1.12 1.32
C GLU A 236 8.02 2.55 1.35
N SER A 237 7.88 3.21 2.49
CA SER A 237 8.77 4.28 2.89
C SER A 237 10.06 3.66 3.40
N SER A 238 11.15 3.96 2.70
CA SER A 238 12.39 3.20 2.82
C SER A 238 13.51 4.05 3.41
N THR A 239 14.20 3.45 4.38
CA THR A 239 15.34 4.04 5.10
C THR A 239 16.67 3.34 4.78
N SER A 240 16.76 2.65 3.64
CA SER A 240 18.00 2.03 3.15
C SER A 240 18.03 2.02 1.61
N ALA A 241 19.09 1.55 0.94
CA ALA A 241 20.36 2.26 0.85
C ALA A 241 20.25 3.38 -0.20
N TYR A 242 20.39 4.68 0.08
CA TYR A 242 20.51 5.41 1.36
C TYR A 242 19.48 6.54 1.46
N GLY A 243 18.19 6.21 1.33
CA GLY A 243 17.19 7.03 2.00
C GLY A 243 17.40 6.94 3.50
N SER A 244 17.45 8.06 4.22
CA SER A 244 17.37 8.09 5.68
C SER A 244 16.23 9.02 6.04
N MET A 245 15.23 8.53 6.76
CA MET A 245 14.25 9.42 7.34
C MET A 245 14.93 10.29 8.38
N LEU A 246 15.02 11.58 8.09
CA LEU A 246 15.43 12.57 9.06
C LEU A 246 14.17 13.15 9.70
N PRO A 247 14.03 13.08 11.02
CA PRO A 247 13.09 13.95 11.71
C PRO A 247 13.42 15.41 11.34
N PRO A 248 12.45 16.29 11.03
CA PRO A 248 11.00 16.12 11.10
C PRO A 248 10.30 15.98 9.73
N ASP A 249 10.93 15.36 8.73
CA ASP A 249 10.42 15.44 7.37
C ASP A 249 9.13 14.64 7.14
N THR A 250 8.24 15.21 6.32
CA THR A 250 6.88 14.73 6.14
C THR A 250 6.63 14.19 4.73
N MET A 251 5.98 13.03 4.63
CA MET A 251 5.43 12.54 3.36
C MET A 251 3.91 12.71 3.35
N SER A 252 3.37 13.05 2.18
CA SER A 252 1.93 13.01 1.89
C SER A 252 1.67 12.07 0.70
N ILE A 253 0.98 10.95 0.93
CA ILE A 253 0.87 9.87 -0.06
C ILE A 253 -0.59 9.42 -0.22
N THR A 254 -1.02 9.22 -1.46
CA THR A 254 -2.29 8.57 -1.79
C THR A 254 -2.01 7.24 -2.48
N ILE A 255 -2.56 6.14 -1.96
CA ILE A 255 -2.52 4.81 -2.56
C ILE A 255 -3.96 4.33 -2.73
N ARG A 256 -4.41 4.14 -3.97
CA ARG A 256 -5.79 3.74 -4.21
C ARG A 256 -6.04 2.77 -5.36
N GLY A 257 -7.09 1.97 -5.23
CA GLY A 257 -7.53 1.06 -6.30
C GLY A 257 -6.48 0.00 -6.69
N CYS A 258 -5.50 -0.28 -5.83
CA CYS A 258 -4.39 -1.17 -6.15
C CYS A 258 -4.69 -2.61 -5.72
N GLN A 259 -4.21 -3.57 -6.52
CA GLN A 259 -4.06 -4.96 -6.10
C GLN A 259 -2.63 -5.15 -5.62
N ILE A 260 -2.44 -5.54 -4.37
CA ILE A 260 -1.13 -5.63 -3.72
C ILE A 260 -0.95 -7.04 -3.15
N GLU A 261 -0.01 -7.78 -3.71
CA GLU A 261 0.42 -9.09 -3.25
C GLU A 261 1.84 -8.94 -2.71
N ALA A 262 2.05 -9.21 -1.43
CA ALA A 262 3.34 -8.97 -0.81
C ALA A 262 3.75 -10.09 0.14
N LYS A 263 5.04 -10.39 0.17
CA LYS A 263 5.57 -11.44 1.02
C LYS A 263 5.56 -11.11 2.51
N HIS A 264 5.80 -9.85 2.86
CA HIS A 264 5.97 -9.42 4.25
C HIS A 264 5.02 -8.30 4.65
N ARG A 265 4.98 -7.20 3.88
CA ARG A 265 4.04 -6.10 4.13
C ARG A 265 3.44 -5.59 2.83
N GLY A 266 2.12 -5.42 2.78
CA GLY A 266 1.48 -4.81 1.61
C GLY A 266 1.94 -3.37 1.44
N ILE A 267 1.66 -2.56 2.46
CA ILE A 267 2.02 -1.16 2.53
C ILE A 267 2.77 -0.89 3.84
N LEU A 268 3.92 -0.25 3.77
CA LEU A 268 4.66 0.27 4.91
C LEU A 268 4.93 1.76 4.69
N LEU A 269 4.25 2.64 5.41
CA LEU A 269 4.47 4.08 5.24
C LEU A 269 4.98 4.74 6.50
N THR A 270 5.90 5.67 6.28
CA THR A 270 6.23 6.70 7.25
C THR A 270 5.59 7.99 6.76
N HIS A 271 4.71 8.58 7.55
CA HIS A 271 3.78 9.58 7.03
C HIS A 271 3.48 10.67 8.04
N ASN A 272 2.94 11.78 7.52
CA ASN A 272 2.16 12.73 8.32
C ASN A 272 0.76 12.91 7.74
N ASP A 273 0.63 12.78 6.42
CA ASP A 273 -0.65 12.67 5.73
C ASP A 273 -0.64 11.42 4.84
N ALA A 274 -1.67 10.59 4.92
CA ALA A 274 -1.82 9.49 3.97
C ALA A 274 -3.29 9.14 3.76
N LEU A 275 -3.64 8.85 2.50
CA LEU A 275 -4.93 8.27 2.12
C LEU A 275 -4.66 6.91 1.47
N ILE A 276 -5.14 5.85 2.12
CA ILE A 276 -5.01 4.47 1.64
C ILE A 276 -6.42 3.94 1.45
N GLU A 277 -6.89 3.87 0.21
CA GLU A 277 -8.29 3.55 -0.08
C GLU A 277 -8.53 2.56 -1.21
N ASP A 278 -9.61 1.78 -1.14
CA ASP A 278 -10.06 0.92 -2.24
C ASP A 278 -8.99 -0.08 -2.72
N ASN A 279 -8.09 -0.55 -1.83
CA ASN A 279 -7.04 -1.52 -2.18
C ASN A 279 -7.42 -2.94 -1.76
N ASP A 280 -7.06 -3.93 -2.58
CA ASP A 280 -7.03 -5.35 -2.18
C ASP A 280 -5.58 -5.72 -1.83
N VAL A 281 -5.34 -5.99 -0.55
CA VAL A 281 -4.03 -6.28 0.02
C VAL A 281 -3.99 -7.72 0.49
N LEU A 282 -3.14 -8.51 -0.15
CA LEU A 282 -2.87 -9.88 0.19
C LEU A 282 -1.43 -10.01 0.67
N VAL A 283 -1.24 -10.41 1.93
CA VAL A 283 0.08 -10.74 2.47
C VAL A 283 0.19 -12.25 2.61
N THR A 284 0.84 -12.90 1.64
CA THR A 284 1.02 -14.36 1.66
C THR A 284 2.48 -14.78 1.73
N SER A 285 2.70 -16.08 1.93
CA SER A 285 3.94 -16.75 1.53
C SER A 285 5.19 -16.23 2.24
N GLY A 286 5.02 -15.66 3.43
CA GLY A 286 6.11 -15.41 4.34
C GLY A 286 6.93 -16.67 4.55
N THR A 287 8.26 -16.54 4.56
CA THR A 287 9.17 -17.64 4.91
C THR A 287 9.92 -17.38 6.22
N ALA A 288 9.96 -16.13 6.69
CA ALA A 288 10.57 -15.79 7.97
C ALA A 288 9.62 -16.07 9.13
N THR A 289 10.12 -16.81 10.13
CA THR A 289 9.38 -17.12 11.36
C THR A 289 9.54 -16.07 12.45
N THR A 290 10.33 -15.01 12.18
CA THR A 290 10.72 -13.96 13.13
C THR A 290 10.15 -12.59 12.78
N PHE A 291 9.22 -12.52 11.83
CA PHE A 291 8.64 -11.27 11.34
C PHE A 291 7.20 -11.08 11.81
N THR A 292 6.85 -9.81 11.96
CA THR A 292 5.46 -9.37 12.00
C THR A 292 5.05 -8.99 10.58
N TYR A 293 4.13 -9.79 10.03
CA TYR A 293 3.49 -9.60 8.74
C TYR A 293 2.36 -8.61 8.89
N THR A 294 2.23 -7.70 7.92
CA THR A 294 1.24 -6.62 8.05
C THR A 294 0.62 -6.25 6.71
N GLY A 295 -0.71 -6.17 6.64
CA GLY A 295 -1.38 -5.66 5.45
C GLY A 295 -0.98 -4.21 5.20
N ILE A 296 -1.37 -3.32 6.12
CA ILE A 296 -1.05 -1.89 6.09
C ILE A 296 -0.36 -1.51 7.39
N ALA A 297 0.90 -1.10 7.32
CA ALA A 297 1.69 -0.61 8.42
C ALA A 297 2.00 0.86 8.23
N THR A 298 1.77 1.66 9.26
CA THR A 298 2.05 3.08 9.22
C THR A 298 2.75 3.51 10.50
N SER A 299 3.75 4.39 10.39
CA SER A 299 4.45 4.98 11.52
C SER A 299 4.69 6.47 11.26
N ASN A 300 4.78 7.29 12.31
CA ASN A 300 5.25 8.67 12.18
C ASN A 300 6.61 8.81 12.88
N VAL A 301 7.46 9.67 12.32
CA VAL A 301 8.80 9.99 12.83
C VAL A 301 8.86 11.41 13.41
N VAL A 302 7.75 12.16 13.38
CA VAL A 302 7.69 13.57 13.79
C VAL A 302 6.98 13.75 15.14
N THR A 303 7.54 14.63 15.97
CA THR A 303 6.86 15.26 17.11
C THR A 303 6.07 16.47 16.63
N GLY A 304 4.74 16.44 16.60
CA GLY A 304 3.99 17.63 16.14
C GLY A 304 2.46 17.58 16.04
N ASN A 305 1.80 16.42 16.12
CA ASN A 305 0.34 16.29 15.94
C ASN A 305 -0.16 16.97 14.65
N LEU A 306 0.49 16.70 13.51
CA LEU A 306 0.12 17.28 12.22
C LEU A 306 -0.42 16.20 11.27
N GLY A 307 -1.39 16.59 10.44
CA GLY A 307 -1.91 15.79 9.34
C GLY A 307 -2.96 14.73 9.71
N THR A 308 -3.47 14.07 8.69
CA THR A 308 -4.52 13.05 8.76
C THR A 308 -4.05 11.77 8.07
N LEU A 309 -4.16 10.65 8.79
CA LEU A 309 -4.07 9.31 8.23
C LEU A 309 -5.48 8.75 8.03
N THR A 310 -5.88 8.48 6.79
CA THR A 310 -7.14 7.82 6.46
C THR A 310 -6.87 6.48 5.77
N ILE A 311 -7.41 5.41 6.34
CA ILE A 311 -7.35 4.04 5.81
C ILE A 311 -8.78 3.56 5.65
N ARG A 312 -9.28 3.46 4.41
CA ARG A 312 -10.69 3.15 4.16
C ARG A 312 -10.95 2.22 3.00
N ASN A 313 -12.06 1.50 3.01
CA ASN A 313 -12.49 0.67 1.87
C ASN A 313 -11.42 -0.34 1.41
N ASN A 314 -10.50 -0.76 2.28
CA ASN A 314 -9.49 -1.75 1.90
C ASN A 314 -9.97 -3.15 2.27
N ARG A 315 -9.65 -4.12 1.42
CA ARG A 315 -9.75 -5.55 1.74
C ARG A 315 -8.36 -6.08 2.07
N ILE A 316 -8.20 -6.71 3.23
CA ILE A 316 -6.89 -7.12 3.74
C ILE A 316 -6.91 -8.59 4.17
N ARG A 317 -6.08 -9.42 3.54
CA ARG A 317 -6.00 -10.86 3.79
C ARG A 317 -4.59 -11.27 4.21
N LEU A 318 -4.49 -12.06 5.29
CA LEU A 318 -3.23 -12.59 5.82
C LEU A 318 -3.32 -14.11 6.04
N PRO A 319 -3.45 -14.91 4.96
CA PRO A 319 -3.49 -16.36 5.07
C PRO A 319 -2.12 -16.97 5.40
N ASN A 320 -2.12 -18.02 6.21
CA ASN A 320 -1.00 -18.95 6.38
C ASN A 320 0.32 -18.31 6.85
N ILE A 321 0.26 -17.32 7.75
CA ILE A 321 1.44 -16.63 8.28
C ILE A 321 2.37 -17.60 9.06
N PRO A 322 3.66 -17.72 8.70
CA PRO A 322 4.56 -18.79 9.18
C PRO A 322 5.16 -18.56 10.58
N THR A 323 4.78 -17.49 11.27
CA THR A 323 5.50 -17.01 12.44
C THR A 323 5.44 -17.99 13.61
N THR A 324 6.59 -18.28 14.21
CA THR A 324 6.73 -19.12 15.41
C THR A 324 7.38 -18.38 16.58
N SER A 325 7.87 -17.15 16.34
CA SER A 325 8.63 -16.38 17.32
C SER A 325 7.70 -15.56 18.24
N PRO A 326 7.85 -15.64 19.57
CA PRO A 326 7.08 -14.81 20.49
C PRO A 326 7.21 -13.32 20.19
N GLY A 327 6.09 -12.59 20.24
CA GLY A 327 6.04 -11.16 19.95
C GLY A 327 6.11 -10.79 18.47
N GLN A 328 6.08 -11.79 17.58
CA GLN A 328 5.93 -11.62 16.14
C GLN A 328 4.60 -12.26 15.70
N GLY A 329 4.09 -11.92 14.52
CA GLY A 329 2.91 -12.59 13.99
C GLY A 329 2.24 -11.84 12.85
N ALA A 330 0.93 -11.61 12.96
CA ALA A 330 0.12 -11.01 11.91
C ALA A 330 -0.65 -9.78 12.44
N VAL A 331 -0.61 -8.70 11.67
CA VAL A 331 -1.44 -7.51 11.90
C VAL A 331 -2.17 -7.11 10.62
N GLY A 332 -3.49 -6.90 10.63
CA GLY A 332 -4.19 -6.38 9.45
C GLY A 332 -3.77 -4.93 9.14
N ILE A 333 -4.15 -4.03 10.03
CA ILE A 333 -3.80 -2.60 10.01
C ILE A 333 -3.01 -2.27 11.28
N MET A 334 -1.80 -1.76 11.11
CA MET A 334 -0.93 -1.33 12.20
C MET A 334 -0.66 0.17 12.10
N VAL A 335 -1.13 0.92 13.09
CA VAL A 335 -0.71 2.29 13.36
C VAL A 335 0.28 2.23 14.52
N ASP A 336 1.56 2.27 14.16
CA ASP A 336 2.67 1.92 15.04
C ASP A 336 2.95 3.02 16.10
N ALA A 337 3.75 2.64 17.10
CA ALA A 337 4.21 3.51 18.18
C ALA A 337 4.90 4.76 17.63
N ALA A 338 4.82 5.86 18.38
CA ALA A 338 5.29 7.20 18.01
C ALA A 338 4.45 7.93 16.93
N THR A 339 3.33 7.35 16.47
CA THR A 339 2.38 8.10 15.64
C THR A 339 1.84 9.33 16.38
N SER A 340 2.15 10.52 15.87
CA SER A 340 1.76 11.84 16.38
C SER A 340 1.18 12.66 15.23
N VAL A 341 0.11 12.13 14.62
CA VAL A 341 -0.72 12.88 13.65
C VAL A 341 -1.92 13.50 14.36
N ALA A 342 -2.61 14.46 13.73
CA ALA A 342 -3.79 15.07 14.34
C ALA A 342 -4.96 14.07 14.38
N VAL A 343 -5.18 13.36 13.27
CA VAL A 343 -6.32 12.45 13.11
C VAL A 343 -5.87 11.12 12.46
N VAL A 344 -6.37 10.02 12.99
CA VAL A 344 -6.29 8.67 12.41
C VAL A 344 -7.70 8.16 12.20
N GLU A 345 -8.08 7.93 10.95
CA GLU A 345 -9.38 7.38 10.55
C GLU A 345 -9.15 6.01 9.92
N VAL A 346 -9.70 4.96 10.53
CA VAL A 346 -9.69 3.61 9.99
C VAL A 346 -11.14 3.17 9.88
N TYR A 347 -11.70 3.22 8.68
CA TYR A 347 -13.11 2.93 8.51
C TYR A 347 -13.46 2.15 7.27
N ASN A 348 -14.55 1.40 7.32
CA ASN A 348 -15.07 0.67 6.17
C ASN A 348 -14.06 -0.29 5.53
N ASN A 349 -13.18 -0.91 6.34
CA ASN A 349 -12.24 -1.93 5.86
C ASN A 349 -12.75 -3.34 6.15
N LEU A 350 -12.39 -4.28 5.27
CA LEU A 350 -12.62 -5.72 5.42
C LEU A 350 -11.33 -6.44 5.78
N ILE A 351 -11.36 -7.21 6.87
CA ILE A 351 -10.30 -8.15 7.25
C ILE A 351 -10.93 -9.55 7.36
N PRO A 352 -11.17 -10.24 6.22
CA PRO A 352 -11.93 -11.50 6.18
C PRO A 352 -11.14 -12.74 6.59
N GLU A 353 -9.81 -12.65 6.56
CA GLU A 353 -8.95 -13.81 6.77
C GLU A 353 -7.64 -13.42 7.44
N MET A 354 -7.36 -14.09 8.56
CA MET A 354 -6.07 -14.09 9.24
C MET A 354 -5.82 -15.49 9.79
N SER A 355 -4.76 -16.15 9.33
CA SER A 355 -4.43 -17.50 9.77
C SER A 355 -2.92 -17.70 9.85
N PHE A 356 -2.50 -18.72 10.60
CA PHE A 356 -1.10 -19.04 10.83
C PHE A 356 -0.80 -20.47 10.35
N SER A 357 0.39 -20.67 9.76
CA SER A 357 0.85 -21.98 9.27
C SER A 357 1.85 -22.67 10.21
N SER A 358 2.24 -22.02 11.31
CA SER A 358 3.06 -22.65 12.36
C SER A 358 2.37 -23.89 12.92
N ALA A 359 3.16 -24.89 13.33
CA ALA A 359 2.68 -26.06 14.09
C ALA A 359 2.96 -25.95 15.60
N LEU A 360 3.76 -24.97 16.04
CA LEU A 360 4.18 -24.81 17.43
C LEU A 360 3.44 -23.62 18.07
N PRO A 361 2.74 -23.85 19.19
CA PRO A 361 2.14 -22.77 19.96
C PRO A 361 3.18 -21.78 20.48
N ALA A 362 2.91 -20.48 20.31
CA ALA A 362 3.74 -19.39 20.81
C ALA A 362 2.87 -18.16 21.15
N ASP A 363 3.46 -17.23 21.91
CA ASP A 363 2.81 -15.98 22.30
C ASP A 363 2.92 -14.93 21.17
N LEU A 364 2.24 -15.21 20.07
CA LEU A 364 2.28 -14.47 18.81
C LEU A 364 1.46 -13.19 18.86
N VAL A 365 1.81 -12.24 18.00
CA VAL A 365 0.97 -11.08 17.67
C VAL A 365 -0.13 -11.54 16.70
N PHE A 366 -1.39 -11.35 17.08
CA PHE A 366 -2.55 -11.67 16.27
C PHE A 366 -3.56 -10.54 16.41
N ARG A 367 -3.48 -9.54 15.53
CA ARG A 367 -4.28 -8.30 15.64
C ARG A 367 -4.93 -7.89 14.33
N ALA A 368 -6.23 -7.68 14.28
CA ALA A 368 -6.83 -7.18 13.04
C ALA A 368 -6.53 -5.69 12.85
N ILE A 369 -6.84 -4.86 13.86
CA ILE A 369 -6.48 -3.43 13.89
C ILE A 369 -5.70 -3.13 15.16
N SER A 370 -4.50 -2.59 15.01
CA SER A 370 -3.62 -2.24 16.12
C SER A 370 -3.25 -0.77 16.06
N CYS A 371 -3.70 0.00 17.03
CA CYS A 371 -3.29 1.38 17.24
C CYS A 371 -2.38 1.45 18.47
N THR A 372 -1.23 2.10 18.33
CA THR A 372 -0.33 2.37 19.46
C THR A 372 -0.21 3.87 19.68
N PRO A 373 -1.15 4.48 20.43
CA PRO A 373 -1.14 5.91 20.68
C PRO A 373 0.15 6.39 21.31
N ASN A 374 0.62 7.56 20.85
CA ASN A 374 1.60 8.31 21.62
C ASN A 374 0.87 9.05 22.75
N ALA A 375 1.16 8.69 24.00
CA ALA A 375 0.53 9.29 25.18
C ALA A 375 0.74 10.81 25.29
N ASN A 376 1.79 11.34 24.64
CA ASN A 376 2.11 12.77 24.60
C ASN A 376 1.52 13.49 23.36
N ALA A 377 0.83 12.77 22.48
CA ALA A 377 0.21 13.31 21.27
C ALA A 377 -1.30 13.54 21.47
N SER A 378 -1.86 14.56 20.84
CA SER A 378 -3.31 14.85 20.81
C SER A 378 -4.00 14.18 19.64
N THR A 379 -3.59 12.96 19.28
CA THR A 379 -4.15 12.24 18.13
C THR A 379 -5.59 11.82 18.42
N HIS A 380 -6.49 12.12 17.49
CA HIS A 380 -7.87 11.64 17.50
C HIS A 380 -7.99 10.39 16.61
N TYR A 381 -8.41 9.27 17.20
CA TYR A 381 -8.64 8.02 16.50
C TYR A 381 -10.13 7.83 16.24
N LEU A 382 -10.50 7.52 15.01
CA LEU A 382 -11.82 7.08 14.62
C LEU A 382 -11.69 5.71 13.96
N ILE A 383 -12.20 4.68 14.63
CA ILE A 383 -12.25 3.31 14.14
C ILE A 383 -13.72 2.95 13.94
N GLU A 384 -14.20 2.99 12.69
CA GLU A 384 -15.63 2.96 12.40
C GLU A 384 -16.00 2.01 11.26
N HIS A 385 -17.10 1.26 11.39
CA HIS A 385 -17.62 0.46 10.26
C HIS A 385 -16.60 -0.52 9.66
N ASN A 386 -15.69 -1.09 10.45
CA ASN A 386 -14.81 -2.16 9.94
C ASN A 386 -15.46 -3.53 10.18
N SER A 387 -15.34 -4.46 9.23
CA SER A 387 -15.70 -5.87 9.44
C SER A 387 -14.45 -6.72 9.59
N ILE A 388 -14.37 -7.44 10.71
CA ILE A 388 -13.23 -8.28 11.08
C ILE A 388 -13.71 -9.69 11.32
N ARG A 389 -13.08 -10.65 10.64
CA ARG A 389 -13.14 -12.07 10.97
C ARG A 389 -11.72 -12.60 11.19
N ALA A 390 -11.43 -12.91 12.45
CA ALA A 390 -10.19 -13.52 12.88
C ALA A 390 -10.55 -14.81 13.64
N ASP A 391 -10.37 -15.94 12.96
CA ASP A 391 -10.68 -17.25 13.52
C ASP A 391 -9.62 -17.70 14.53
N ALA A 392 -10.00 -18.60 15.43
CA ALA A 392 -9.11 -19.12 16.46
C ALA A 392 -7.91 -19.83 15.81
N SER A 393 -6.74 -19.67 16.42
CA SER A 393 -5.51 -20.28 15.94
C SER A 393 -4.90 -21.13 17.03
N THR A 394 -4.80 -22.44 16.78
CA THR A 394 -4.21 -23.40 17.74
C THR A 394 -2.75 -23.11 18.11
N VAL A 395 -2.08 -22.21 17.37
CA VAL A 395 -0.71 -21.79 17.66
C VAL A 395 -0.57 -20.48 18.41
N VAL A 396 -1.65 -19.75 18.68
CA VAL A 396 -1.60 -18.47 19.40
C VAL A 396 -1.94 -18.72 20.87
N THR A 397 -0.95 -18.62 21.75
CA THR A 397 -1.20 -18.86 23.19
C THR A 397 -1.73 -17.63 23.94
N ALA A 398 -1.60 -16.44 23.33
CA ALA A 398 -1.98 -15.15 23.92
C ALA A 398 -1.51 -14.97 25.38
N ALA A 399 -0.28 -15.40 25.70
CA ALA A 399 0.23 -15.36 27.07
C ALA A 399 0.46 -13.91 27.55
N THR A 400 0.73 -12.98 26.63
CA THR A 400 0.86 -11.55 26.93
C THR A 400 -0.42 -10.80 26.53
N ALA A 401 -0.95 -10.00 27.45
CA ALA A 401 -2.13 -9.17 27.21
C ALA A 401 -1.93 -8.23 26.01
N GLY A 402 -2.97 -8.10 25.20
CA GLY A 402 -2.98 -7.27 24.00
C GLY A 402 -2.19 -7.84 22.83
N ARG A 403 -1.57 -9.02 22.92
CA ARG A 403 -0.95 -9.68 21.74
C ARG A 403 -1.97 -10.29 20.78
N ALA A 404 -3.04 -10.87 21.31
CA ALA A 404 -4.14 -11.41 20.53
C ALA A 404 -5.40 -10.54 20.75
N ALA A 405 -5.79 -9.77 19.74
CA ALA A 405 -7.02 -8.97 19.81
C ALA A 405 -7.62 -8.66 18.43
N GLY A 406 -8.94 -8.47 18.35
CA GLY A 406 -9.56 -7.93 17.13
C GLY A 406 -9.10 -6.50 16.90
N VAL A 407 -9.39 -5.61 17.84
CA VAL A 407 -8.92 -4.23 17.86
C VAL A 407 -8.11 -3.97 19.14
N SER A 408 -6.97 -3.30 19.03
CA SER A 408 -6.13 -3.01 20.19
C SER A 408 -5.61 -1.56 20.24
N PHE A 409 -5.68 -0.95 21.44
CA PHE A 409 -4.98 0.26 21.83
C PHE A 409 -3.88 -0.08 22.84
N LEU A 410 -2.65 -0.24 22.35
CA LEU A 410 -1.54 -0.80 23.12
C LEU A 410 -0.91 0.17 24.14
N ALA A 411 -1.24 1.45 24.04
CA ALA A 411 -0.84 2.49 24.96
C ALA A 411 -2.03 3.42 25.27
N SER A 412 -1.97 4.12 26.40
CA SER A 412 -3.05 5.00 26.84
C SER A 412 -3.26 6.14 25.85
N VAL A 413 -4.52 6.39 25.48
CA VAL A 413 -4.91 7.54 24.67
C VAL A 413 -4.82 8.81 25.51
N SER A 414 -4.19 9.85 24.95
CA SER A 414 -3.98 11.12 25.65
C SER A 414 -5.31 11.83 25.96
N PRO A 415 -5.45 12.51 27.12
CA PRO A 415 -6.66 13.27 27.47
C PRO A 415 -7.00 14.42 26.54
N ILE A 416 -6.01 14.96 25.83
CA ILE A 416 -6.18 16.04 24.83
C ILE A 416 -6.45 15.50 23.42
N GLY A 417 -6.29 14.19 23.22
CA GLY A 417 -6.74 13.48 22.02
C GLY A 417 -8.05 12.75 22.32
N GLY A 418 -8.26 11.62 21.66
CA GLY A 418 -9.38 10.72 21.98
C GLY A 418 -9.43 9.56 21.00
N ALA A 419 -10.12 8.49 21.37
CA ALA A 419 -10.40 7.39 20.47
C ALA A 419 -11.89 7.07 20.48
N GLN A 420 -12.46 6.82 19.31
CA GLN A 420 -13.83 6.37 19.13
C GLN A 420 -13.80 5.06 18.36
N LEU A 421 -14.29 4.00 19.00
CA LEU A 421 -14.55 2.71 18.38
C LEU A 421 -16.05 2.61 18.16
N ARG A 422 -16.54 2.73 16.93
CA ARG A 422 -17.99 2.72 16.72
C ARG A 422 -18.47 1.94 15.52
N ASN A 423 -19.64 1.34 15.61
CA ASN A 423 -20.29 0.66 14.49
C ASN A 423 -19.41 -0.40 13.79
N ASN A 424 -18.46 -1.02 14.48
CA ASN A 424 -17.64 -2.09 13.91
C ASN A 424 -18.31 -3.45 14.12
N LEU A 425 -18.02 -4.40 13.22
CA LEU A 425 -18.36 -5.80 13.41
C LEU A 425 -17.07 -6.60 13.66
N ILE A 426 -16.87 -7.03 14.90
CA ILE A 426 -15.63 -7.65 15.36
C ILE A 426 -15.90 -9.10 15.78
N VAL A 427 -15.54 -10.04 14.92
CA VAL A 427 -15.53 -11.47 15.24
C VAL A 427 -14.10 -11.93 15.48
N PHE A 428 -13.73 -12.07 16.75
CA PHE A 428 -12.40 -12.47 17.18
C PHE A 428 -12.47 -13.74 18.03
N ARG A 429 -12.16 -14.89 17.42
CA ARG A 429 -12.43 -16.21 17.98
C ARG A 429 -11.29 -16.80 18.82
N GLU A 430 -10.15 -16.10 18.95
CA GLU A 430 -9.08 -16.59 19.81
C GLU A 430 -9.56 -16.71 21.26
N ALA A 431 -9.36 -17.89 21.84
CA ALA A 431 -9.94 -18.27 23.13
C ALA A 431 -8.88 -18.37 24.24
N ASP A 432 -7.60 -18.42 23.87
CA ASP A 432 -6.52 -18.71 24.80
C ASP A 432 -6.07 -17.50 25.62
N GLY A 433 -5.46 -17.78 26.77
CA GLY A 433 -4.73 -16.83 27.60
C GLY A 433 -5.45 -15.50 27.87
N ASN A 434 -4.82 -14.43 27.40
CA ASN A 434 -5.24 -13.04 27.54
C ASN A 434 -5.84 -12.46 26.23
N ALA A 435 -6.39 -13.31 25.36
CA ALA A 435 -7.10 -12.88 24.17
C ALA A 435 -8.37 -12.08 24.52
N ALA A 436 -8.66 -11.05 23.73
CA ALA A 436 -9.89 -10.24 23.85
C ALA A 436 -10.27 -9.63 22.50
N ALA A 437 -11.56 -9.51 22.16
CA ALA A 437 -11.93 -8.86 20.90
C ALA A 437 -11.49 -7.39 20.85
N VAL A 438 -11.62 -6.68 21.98
CA VAL A 438 -11.11 -5.32 22.15
C VAL A 438 -10.11 -5.26 23.29
N PHE A 439 -8.88 -4.84 23.02
CA PHE A 439 -7.87 -4.61 24.06
C PHE A 439 -7.57 -3.12 24.23
N LEU A 440 -7.75 -2.60 25.43
CA LEU A 440 -7.36 -1.25 25.80
C LEU A 440 -6.33 -1.32 26.93
N SER A 441 -5.15 -0.74 26.74
CA SER A 441 -4.18 -0.61 27.84
C SER A 441 -4.74 0.25 29.00
N SER A 442 -5.60 1.22 28.68
CA SER A 442 -6.40 2.03 29.59
C SER A 442 -7.72 2.40 28.92
N GLY A 443 -8.82 2.44 29.68
CA GLY A 443 -10.14 2.83 29.18
C GLY A 443 -10.35 4.35 29.12
N ALA A 444 -9.40 5.14 29.64
CA ALA A 444 -9.51 6.59 29.63
C ALA A 444 -9.47 7.14 28.19
N ASN A 445 -10.38 8.08 27.88
CA ASN A 445 -10.46 8.78 26.60
C ASN A 445 -10.78 7.89 25.38
N VAL A 446 -11.29 6.69 25.63
CA VAL A 446 -11.79 5.78 24.60
C VAL A 446 -13.31 5.70 24.74
N GLY A 447 -14.05 6.11 23.72
CA GLY A 447 -15.47 5.85 23.57
C GLY A 447 -15.70 4.58 22.75
N ALA A 448 -16.75 3.83 23.07
CA ALA A 448 -17.18 2.68 22.30
C ALA A 448 -18.71 2.70 22.14
N GLU A 449 -19.20 2.68 20.90
CA GLU A 449 -20.63 2.88 20.60
C GLU A 449 -21.10 2.04 19.40
N GLY A 450 -22.20 1.30 19.55
CA GLY A 450 -22.85 0.62 18.43
C GLY A 450 -22.04 -0.50 17.78
N ASN A 451 -20.99 -1.00 18.44
CA ASN A 451 -20.23 -2.13 17.92
C ASN A 451 -20.99 -3.45 18.15
N ASP A 452 -20.80 -4.39 17.23
CA ASP A 452 -21.11 -5.79 17.45
C ASP A 452 -19.82 -6.57 17.66
N ILE A 453 -19.68 -7.17 18.85
CA ILE A 453 -18.42 -7.76 19.31
C ILE A 453 -18.66 -9.20 19.74
N VAL A 454 -17.95 -10.12 19.11
CA VAL A 454 -18.05 -11.56 19.35
C VAL A 454 -16.67 -12.10 19.69
N SER A 455 -16.54 -12.63 20.91
CA SER A 455 -15.36 -13.40 21.33
C SER A 455 -15.74 -14.48 22.33
N PRO A 456 -15.17 -15.69 22.21
CA PRO A 456 -15.41 -16.77 23.16
C PRO A 456 -14.68 -16.58 24.51
N ARG A 457 -13.71 -15.65 24.59
CA ARG A 457 -12.89 -15.45 25.79
C ARG A 457 -13.19 -14.18 26.55
N ALA A 458 -13.07 -13.01 25.89
CA ALA A 458 -13.36 -11.72 26.48
C ALA A 458 -13.85 -10.77 25.39
N ILE A 459 -15.00 -10.14 25.62
CA ILE A 459 -15.52 -9.08 24.75
C ILE A 459 -14.52 -7.93 24.71
N GLY A 460 -14.05 -7.54 25.89
CA GLY A 460 -13.02 -6.52 26.00
C GLY A 460 -12.10 -6.76 27.18
N ARG A 461 -10.95 -6.13 27.16
CA ARG A 461 -10.00 -6.07 28.27
C ARG A 461 -9.50 -4.64 28.44
N VAL A 462 -9.53 -4.14 29.68
CA VAL A 462 -8.98 -2.83 30.04
C VAL A 462 -7.88 -3.01 31.07
N GLY A 463 -6.64 -2.74 30.67
CA GLY A 463 -5.45 -3.03 31.47
C GLY A 463 -5.44 -4.50 31.93
N PRO A 464 -5.43 -4.79 33.23
CA PRO A 464 -5.47 -6.16 33.73
C PRO A 464 -6.87 -6.79 33.75
N THR A 465 -7.94 -6.01 33.57
CA THR A 465 -9.34 -6.43 33.81
C THR A 465 -10.00 -6.97 32.54
N ASP A 466 -10.48 -8.21 32.60
CA ASP A 466 -11.27 -8.83 31.53
C ASP A 466 -12.78 -8.58 31.72
N TYR A 467 -13.46 -8.33 30.60
CA TYR A 467 -14.93 -8.27 30.51
C TYR A 467 -15.40 -9.47 29.69
N LEU A 468 -15.77 -10.54 30.39
CA LEU A 468 -16.08 -11.85 29.80
C LEU A 468 -17.43 -11.89 29.09
N SER A 469 -18.33 -10.96 29.40
CA SER A 469 -19.65 -10.85 28.78
C SER A 469 -19.88 -9.44 28.24
N PHE A 470 -20.76 -9.34 27.26
CA PHE A 470 -21.12 -8.05 26.69
C PHE A 470 -21.83 -7.16 27.72
N SER A 471 -22.63 -7.75 28.63
CA SER A 471 -23.24 -7.02 29.74
C SER A 471 -22.22 -6.42 30.72
N ALA A 472 -21.08 -7.10 30.95
CA ALA A 472 -20.01 -6.57 31.79
C ALA A 472 -19.28 -5.41 31.09
N TRP A 473 -19.06 -5.53 29.77
CA TRP A 473 -18.51 -4.46 28.94
C TRP A 473 -19.41 -3.20 28.97
N GLN A 474 -20.71 -3.39 28.84
CA GLN A 474 -21.73 -2.33 28.98
C GLN A 474 -21.75 -1.68 30.35
N SER A 475 -21.66 -2.49 31.41
CA SER A 475 -21.64 -1.98 32.78
C SER A 475 -20.40 -1.15 33.08
N ALA A 476 -19.31 -1.34 32.32
CA ALA A 476 -18.10 -0.53 32.40
C ALA A 476 -18.18 0.79 31.61
N GLY A 477 -19.29 1.04 30.92
CA GLY A 477 -19.54 2.27 30.18
C GLY A 477 -19.22 2.21 28.67
N PHE A 478 -18.96 1.03 28.13
CA PHE A 478 -18.66 0.82 26.70
C PHE A 478 -19.85 0.16 25.97
N ASP A 479 -20.15 0.57 24.73
CA ASP A 479 -21.15 -0.06 23.87
C ASP A 479 -22.53 -0.23 24.51
N SER A 480 -23.04 0.83 25.15
CA SER A 480 -24.34 0.82 25.82
C SER A 480 -25.47 0.29 24.93
N VAL A 481 -26.51 -0.28 25.54
CA VAL A 481 -27.71 -0.72 24.80
C VAL A 481 -28.32 0.43 23.99
N ALA A 482 -28.26 1.66 24.51
CA ALA A 482 -28.80 2.85 23.85
C ALA A 482 -28.02 3.25 22.59
N SER A 483 -26.74 2.90 22.51
CA SER A 483 -25.93 3.12 21.30
C SER A 483 -26.03 1.96 20.30
N GLY A 484 -26.84 0.94 20.59
CA GLY A 484 -27.03 -0.22 19.70
C GLY A 484 -25.91 -1.28 19.80
N GLY A 485 -25.08 -1.22 20.84
CA GLY A 485 -24.02 -2.21 21.05
C GLY A 485 -24.59 -3.62 21.32
N GLN A 486 -23.98 -4.63 20.71
CA GLN A 486 -24.45 -6.02 20.80
C GLN A 486 -23.33 -7.07 20.67
N SER A 487 -23.71 -8.35 20.83
CA SER A 487 -22.84 -9.50 20.63
C SER A 487 -23.62 -10.61 19.93
N VAL A 488 -23.59 -10.59 18.60
CA VAL A 488 -24.28 -11.55 17.74
C VAL A 488 -23.33 -12.06 16.69
N ASP A 489 -23.06 -13.36 16.65
CA ASP A 489 -22.19 -13.94 15.62
C ASP A 489 -22.89 -13.86 14.24
N PRO A 490 -22.34 -13.09 13.27
CA PRO A 490 -22.90 -13.00 11.93
C PRO A 490 -22.98 -14.35 11.21
N ALA A 491 -22.11 -15.30 11.56
CA ALA A 491 -22.14 -16.65 11.00
C ALA A 491 -23.41 -17.43 11.41
N LEU A 492 -24.10 -16.98 12.46
CA LEU A 492 -25.34 -17.58 12.98
C LEU A 492 -26.60 -16.81 12.55
N THR A 493 -26.44 -15.75 11.78
CA THR A 493 -27.57 -14.94 11.28
C THR A 493 -28.18 -15.55 10.01
N THR A 494 -29.29 -14.98 9.52
CA THR A 494 -29.93 -15.42 8.28
C THR A 494 -30.29 -14.20 7.41
N PRO A 495 -29.61 -14.01 6.26
CA PRO A 495 -28.47 -14.81 5.78
C PRO A 495 -27.22 -14.60 6.66
N ALA A 496 -26.37 -15.62 6.72
CA ALA A 496 -25.07 -15.52 7.38
C ALA A 496 -24.08 -14.75 6.51
N TRP A 497 -23.01 -14.24 7.13
CA TRP A 497 -21.84 -13.73 6.42
C TRP A 497 -21.23 -14.77 5.49
N ASP A 498 -20.82 -14.34 4.31
CA ASP A 498 -20.05 -15.17 3.39
C ASP A 498 -18.54 -15.09 3.63
N GLU A 499 -17.74 -15.59 2.69
CA GLU A 499 -16.28 -15.58 2.77
C GLU A 499 -15.68 -14.17 2.69
N ASP A 500 -16.41 -13.21 2.11
CA ASP A 500 -16.00 -11.83 1.92
C ASP A 500 -16.54 -10.91 3.03
N LEU A 501 -17.26 -11.48 4.00
CA LEU A 501 -17.98 -10.78 5.07
C LEU A 501 -19.14 -9.92 4.55
N HIS A 502 -19.67 -10.29 3.39
CA HIS A 502 -20.87 -9.68 2.83
C HIS A 502 -22.13 -10.37 3.37
N PHE A 503 -23.20 -9.59 3.51
CA PHE A 503 -24.55 -10.14 3.72
C PHE A 503 -25.32 -10.07 2.41
N ALA A 504 -25.82 -11.20 1.91
CA ALA A 504 -26.67 -11.18 0.70
C ALA A 504 -27.98 -10.37 0.89
N TYR A 505 -28.48 -10.30 2.13
CA TYR A 505 -29.68 -9.54 2.54
C TYR A 505 -29.54 -9.12 4.00
N LYS A 506 -30.30 -8.11 4.44
CA LYS A 506 -30.31 -7.71 5.85
C LYS A 506 -30.68 -8.91 6.73
N PRO A 507 -29.86 -9.25 7.75
CA PRO A 507 -30.20 -10.29 8.70
C PRO A 507 -31.56 -10.06 9.37
N ILE A 508 -32.46 -11.05 9.26
CA ILE A 508 -33.85 -10.96 9.74
C ILE A 508 -33.94 -10.89 11.28
N ALA A 509 -32.94 -11.45 11.97
CA ALA A 509 -32.81 -11.39 13.41
C ALA A 509 -31.32 -11.32 13.78
N GLY A 510 -30.98 -10.50 14.78
CA GLY A 510 -29.68 -10.55 15.45
C GLY A 510 -28.91 -9.24 15.44
N LEU A 511 -28.79 -8.56 14.29
CA LEU A 511 -27.99 -7.33 14.22
C LEU A 511 -28.86 -6.07 14.30
N ALA A 512 -28.70 -5.35 15.40
CA ALA A 512 -29.15 -3.97 15.58
C ALA A 512 -28.55 -3.08 14.50
N THR A 513 -29.36 -2.15 14.03
CA THR A 513 -28.93 -1.10 13.11
C THR A 513 -28.35 0.07 13.89
N VAL A 514 -27.40 0.77 13.29
CA VAL A 514 -26.79 1.96 13.88
C VAL A 514 -27.65 3.20 13.58
N ALA A 515 -27.70 4.11 14.55
CA ALA A 515 -28.57 5.28 14.50
C ALA A 515 -28.18 6.28 13.38
N SER A 516 -26.89 6.33 13.02
CA SER A 516 -26.36 7.16 11.95
C SER A 516 -25.02 6.61 11.47
N SER A 517 -24.81 6.56 10.15
CA SER A 517 -23.50 6.28 9.55
C SER A 517 -22.89 7.55 8.97
N THR A 518 -21.59 7.73 9.18
CA THR A 518 -20.81 8.76 8.46
C THR A 518 -20.23 8.25 7.15
N VAL A 519 -20.43 6.95 6.86
CA VAL A 519 -20.02 6.27 5.63
C VAL A 519 -21.25 6.19 4.71
N HIS A 520 -21.08 6.54 3.44
CA HIS A 520 -22.19 6.61 2.47
C HIS A 520 -22.06 5.60 1.32
N THR A 521 -20.95 4.86 1.30
CA THR A 521 -20.65 3.84 0.29
C THR A 521 -19.90 2.72 0.99
N ASP A 522 -20.30 1.49 0.76
CA ASP A 522 -19.64 0.31 1.30
C ASP A 522 -18.37 -0.02 0.53
N VAL A 523 -17.62 -0.99 1.05
CA VAL A 523 -16.29 -1.37 0.57
C VAL A 523 -16.26 -1.88 -0.86
N ASP A 524 -17.36 -2.43 -1.34
CA ASP A 524 -17.54 -2.91 -2.72
C ASP A 524 -18.04 -1.82 -3.68
N GLY A 525 -18.29 -0.61 -3.17
CA GLY A 525 -18.78 0.53 -3.92
C GLY A 525 -20.30 0.70 -3.89
N ASP A 526 -21.04 -0.18 -3.20
CA ASP A 526 -22.50 -0.07 -3.15
C ASP A 526 -22.97 1.05 -2.20
N PRO A 527 -24.10 1.73 -2.49
CA PRO A 527 -24.59 2.81 -1.64
C PRO A 527 -25.01 2.32 -0.26
N ARG A 528 -24.52 3.00 0.78
CA ARG A 528 -24.89 2.71 2.16
C ARG A 528 -26.11 3.52 2.60
N PRO A 529 -27.09 2.92 3.30
CA PRO A 529 -28.20 3.68 3.86
C PRO A 529 -27.73 4.69 4.92
N ALA A 530 -28.23 5.93 4.82
CA ALA A 530 -27.90 6.99 5.76
C ALA A 530 -28.44 6.74 7.19
N THR A 531 -29.51 5.95 7.33
CA THR A 531 -30.08 5.50 8.61
C THR A 531 -30.43 4.02 8.52
N GLY A 532 -30.23 3.27 9.60
CA GLY A 532 -30.54 1.84 9.61
C GLY A 532 -29.41 0.95 9.08
N ALA A 533 -28.21 1.52 8.91
CA ALA A 533 -26.97 0.83 8.57
C ALA A 533 -26.67 -0.31 9.57
N LEU A 534 -26.04 -1.39 9.11
CA LEU A 534 -25.48 -2.43 9.99
C LEU A 534 -24.08 -2.01 10.49
N PRO A 535 -23.63 -2.51 11.65
CA PRO A 535 -22.22 -2.45 12.01
C PRO A 535 -21.36 -3.17 10.96
N GLY A 536 -20.15 -2.67 10.69
CA GLY A 536 -19.22 -3.27 9.71
C GLY A 536 -19.11 -2.51 8.39
N ALA A 537 -18.37 -3.06 7.43
CA ALA A 537 -17.90 -2.38 6.21
C ALA A 537 -18.70 -2.71 4.93
N ASP A 538 -19.61 -3.67 5.01
CA ASP A 538 -20.29 -4.22 3.84
C ASP A 538 -21.74 -4.55 4.19
N GLU A 539 -22.66 -3.76 3.66
CA GLU A 539 -24.09 -3.91 3.86
C GLU A 539 -24.78 -4.60 2.68
N PRO A 540 -25.87 -5.32 2.95
CA PRO A 540 -26.69 -5.86 1.88
C PRO A 540 -27.31 -4.73 1.05
N VAL A 541 -27.23 -4.85 -0.28
CA VAL A 541 -27.93 -3.95 -1.19
C VAL A 541 -29.42 -3.91 -0.87
N LEU A 542 -29.92 -2.72 -0.54
CA LEU A 542 -31.34 -2.49 -0.34
C LEU A 542 -32.05 -2.50 -1.70
N ASN A 543 -32.52 -3.67 -2.13
CA ASN A 543 -33.30 -3.77 -3.36
C ASN A 543 -34.53 -2.85 -3.30
N ALA A 544 -34.55 -1.84 -4.17
CA ALA A 544 -35.70 -0.96 -4.36
C ALA A 544 -36.94 -1.79 -4.72
N GLY A 545 -37.93 -1.82 -3.83
CA GLY A 545 -39.19 -2.54 -4.03
C GLY A 545 -39.42 -3.76 -3.13
N ILE A 546 -38.45 -4.13 -2.28
CA ILE A 546 -38.75 -4.94 -1.09
C ILE A 546 -39.30 -3.97 -0.04
N ALA A 547 -40.54 -4.18 0.38
CA ALA A 547 -41.30 -3.27 1.23
C ALA A 547 -40.49 -2.75 2.42
N ASP A 548 -40.68 -1.47 2.72
CA ASP A 548 -40.09 -0.80 3.88
C ASP A 548 -40.16 -1.70 5.12
N TRP A 549 -38.98 -2.06 5.60
CA TRP A 549 -38.59 -2.18 6.99
C TRP A 549 -39.77 -2.06 7.98
N PRO A 550 -40.31 -3.17 8.53
CA PRO A 550 -41.02 -3.04 9.78
C PRO A 550 -39.97 -2.78 10.86
N LEU A 551 -39.86 -1.52 11.29
CA LEU A 551 -39.25 -1.15 12.56
C LEU A 551 -40.04 -1.88 13.65
N PHE A 552 -39.46 -2.94 14.23
CA PHE A 552 -39.99 -3.61 15.42
C PHE A 552 -39.21 -3.17 16.66
#